data_AF-A0A7J6RLI0-F1
#
_entry.id   AF-A0A7J6RLI0-F1
#
_cell.length_a   1.000
_cell.length_b   1.000
_cell.length_c   1.000
_cell.angle_alpha   90.00
_cell.angle_beta   90.00
_cell.angle_gamma   90.00
#
_symmetry.space_group_name_H-M   'P 1'
#
loop_
_entity.id
_entity.type
_entity.pdbx_description
1 polymer ?
#
loop_
_entity_poly.entity_id
_entity_poly.type
_entity_poly.pdbx_seq_one_letter_code
_entity_poly.pdbx_strand_id
1 'polypeptide(L)'
;VRPDTVGLFEHIGVIEPVKTVYSTLQASPRALKMLNDPLLEVATREIYSEGRSRGEVQRDIRAKESAIRKLSRKYCAKGTRTKKNKGHFGGYFSYMFSSRNDDDSSDAEDSAMDDEEAGGAQLTQEDIEQCIYALGDHSTYLRFNRLPCDRMIQYMQHYFSPDRIDVDVTGKYNISLAIQEGTEGSRLTHSHIRQYNFVLQSLTLWREVISDMYRLWHLAEEDLLDPANPYTLQQTGQGLHRVQKSPKVMKAMRQIVARVQRQLGDRWIGSTIVHLGDHNVPNALMFIDKYVQVPRILGPLVLCLDKIAEMKDAPGMSNLVKSFGGVSHTGLRLSYHNFVARGRGA
;
A
#
# COMPACT_ATOMS: atom_id res chain seq x y z
N VAL A 1 16.34 34.59 0.07
CA VAL A 1 16.58 33.83 -1.17
C VAL A 1 17.53 34.67 -2.01
N ARG A 2 18.61 34.08 -2.52
CA ARG A 2 19.57 34.76 -3.38
C ARG A 2 18.85 35.24 -4.66
N PRO A 3 18.92 36.52 -5.06
CA PRO A 3 18.18 37.06 -6.22
C PRO A 3 18.39 36.23 -7.51
N ASP A 4 19.59 35.68 -7.64
CA ASP A 4 20.11 34.80 -8.69
C ASP A 4 19.40 33.43 -8.79
N THR A 5 18.62 33.02 -7.79
CA THR A 5 17.86 31.76 -7.82
C THR A 5 16.38 31.92 -8.18
N VAL A 6 15.82 33.13 -8.10
CA VAL A 6 14.39 33.37 -8.37
C VAL A 6 14.09 33.20 -9.87
N GLY A 7 14.93 33.77 -10.74
CA GLY A 7 14.79 33.61 -12.20
C GLY A 7 14.96 32.17 -12.71
N LEU A 8 15.64 31.31 -11.94
CA LEU A 8 15.76 29.88 -12.23
C LEU A 8 14.44 29.13 -12.05
N PHE A 9 13.58 29.56 -11.12
CA PHE A 9 12.27 28.92 -10.89
C PHE A 9 11.13 29.57 -11.69
N GLU A 10 11.29 30.82 -12.15
CA GLU A 10 10.29 31.50 -13.00
C GLU A 10 10.12 30.86 -14.39
N HIS A 11 11.10 30.07 -14.85
CA HIS A 11 11.05 29.41 -16.17
C HIS A 11 10.84 27.90 -16.09
N ILE A 12 10.82 27.32 -14.89
CA ILE A 12 10.50 25.92 -14.70
C ILE A 12 9.06 25.88 -14.21
N GLY A 13 8.12 25.59 -15.11
CA GLY A 13 6.78 25.18 -14.71
C GLY A 13 6.84 23.84 -13.98
N VAL A 14 7.31 23.81 -12.74
CA VAL A 14 7.52 22.58 -11.95
C VAL A 14 6.21 21.98 -11.40
N ILE A 15 5.10 22.68 -11.61
CA ILE A 15 3.80 22.37 -11.01
C ILE A 15 2.90 21.83 -12.12
N GLU A 16 2.95 20.52 -12.35
CA GLU A 16 2.01 19.80 -13.21
C GLU A 16 1.21 18.79 -12.37
N PRO A 17 -0.10 18.59 -12.65
CA PRO A 17 -0.88 17.54 -12.02
C PRO A 17 -0.29 16.16 -12.28
N VAL A 18 -0.40 15.27 -11.31
CA VAL A 18 -0.02 13.86 -11.46
C VAL A 18 -0.82 13.21 -12.58
N LYS A 19 -0.12 12.61 -13.55
CA LYS A 19 -0.72 11.81 -14.62
C LYS A 19 -1.15 10.46 -14.05
N THR A 20 -2.46 10.20 -14.10
CA THR A 20 -3.04 8.91 -13.69
C THR A 20 -3.18 7.98 -14.90
N VAL A 21 -3.37 6.68 -14.64
CA VAL A 21 -3.72 5.72 -15.71
C VAL A 21 -4.99 6.17 -16.43
N TYR A 22 -6.01 6.61 -15.69
CA TYR A 22 -7.26 7.08 -16.27
C TYR A 22 -7.05 8.32 -17.16
N SER A 23 -6.35 9.36 -16.69
CA SER A 23 -6.11 10.56 -17.49
C SER A 23 -5.28 10.28 -18.74
N THR A 24 -4.40 9.28 -18.69
CA THR A 24 -3.60 8.85 -19.84
C THR A 24 -4.47 8.13 -20.86
N LEU A 25 -5.27 7.15 -20.43
CA LEU A 25 -6.16 6.39 -21.32
C LEU A 25 -7.31 7.25 -21.87
N GLN A 26 -7.82 8.21 -21.11
CA GLN A 26 -8.88 9.12 -21.54
C GLN A 26 -8.48 9.97 -22.75
N ALA A 27 -7.18 10.20 -22.95
CA ALA A 27 -6.68 10.92 -24.12
C ALA A 27 -7.00 10.23 -25.45
N SER A 28 -7.28 8.91 -25.43
CA SER A 28 -7.67 8.12 -26.60
C SER A 28 -8.98 7.37 -26.34
N PRO A 29 -10.08 7.66 -27.06
CA PRO A 29 -11.35 6.94 -26.91
C PRO A 29 -11.21 5.42 -27.12
N ARG A 30 -10.26 5.00 -27.97
CA ARG A 30 -9.91 3.61 -28.18
C ARG A 30 -9.27 3.00 -26.93
N ALA A 31 -8.23 3.64 -26.39
CA ALA A 31 -7.52 3.13 -25.24
C ALA A 31 -8.39 3.07 -23.97
N LEU A 32 -9.33 4.01 -23.80
CA LEU A 32 -10.25 4.00 -22.67
C LEU A 32 -11.13 2.72 -22.64
N LYS A 33 -11.45 2.14 -23.81
CA LYS A 33 -12.18 0.86 -23.91
C LYS A 33 -11.40 -0.33 -23.33
N MET A 34 -10.07 -0.22 -23.15
CA MET A 34 -9.24 -1.26 -22.52
C MET A 34 -9.70 -1.58 -21.09
N LEU A 35 -10.22 -0.59 -20.36
CA LEU A 35 -10.68 -0.77 -18.98
C LEU A 35 -11.83 -1.78 -18.84
N ASN A 36 -12.55 -2.04 -19.94
CA ASN A 36 -13.64 -3.02 -20.00
C ASN A 36 -13.22 -4.34 -20.69
N ASP A 37 -11.97 -4.49 -21.10
CA ASP A 37 -11.50 -5.72 -21.75
C ASP A 37 -11.25 -6.82 -20.70
N PRO A 38 -11.84 -8.02 -20.85
CA PRO A 38 -11.67 -9.11 -19.88
C PRO A 38 -10.21 -9.60 -19.75
N LEU A 39 -9.38 -9.40 -20.78
CA LEU A 39 -7.95 -9.73 -20.69
C LEU A 39 -7.21 -8.85 -19.68
N LEU A 40 -7.76 -7.69 -19.32
CA LEU A 40 -7.14 -6.78 -18.35
C LEU A 40 -7.04 -7.42 -16.96
N GLU A 41 -8.01 -8.24 -16.58
CA GLU A 41 -7.96 -9.01 -15.32
C GLU A 41 -6.74 -9.95 -15.32
N VAL A 42 -6.55 -10.70 -16.41
CA VAL A 42 -5.40 -11.62 -16.57
C VAL A 42 -4.07 -10.84 -16.60
N ALA A 43 -4.05 -9.70 -17.28
CA ALA A 43 -2.87 -8.87 -17.45
C ALA A 43 -2.44 -8.14 -16.16
N THR A 44 -3.37 -7.87 -15.25
CA THR A 44 -3.10 -7.20 -13.96
C THR A 44 -3.03 -8.17 -12.78
N ARG A 45 -3.41 -9.44 -13.00
CA ARG A 45 -3.37 -10.50 -11.98
C ARG A 45 -1.99 -10.65 -11.35
N GLU A 46 -1.98 -10.78 -10.04
CA GLU A 46 -0.77 -11.08 -9.29
C GLU A 46 -0.38 -12.56 -9.44
N ILE A 47 0.92 -12.84 -9.52
CA ILE A 47 1.45 -14.19 -9.68
C ILE A 47 2.09 -14.62 -8.35
N TYR A 48 1.53 -15.70 -7.77
CA TYR A 48 2.01 -16.29 -6.52
C TYR A 48 2.89 -17.51 -6.77
N SER A 49 3.93 -17.67 -5.96
CA SER A 49 4.84 -18.82 -5.97
C SER A 49 4.65 -19.77 -4.78
N GLU A 50 4.10 -19.30 -3.66
CA GLU A 50 3.95 -20.10 -2.44
C GLU A 50 3.01 -21.28 -2.64
N GLY A 51 3.47 -22.49 -2.31
CA GLY A 51 2.69 -23.72 -2.41
C GLY A 51 2.40 -24.20 -3.85
N ARG A 52 3.02 -23.60 -4.87
CA ARG A 52 2.76 -23.90 -6.30
C ARG A 52 3.97 -24.46 -7.00
N SER A 53 3.73 -25.30 -8.01
CA SER A 53 4.80 -25.83 -8.84
C SER A 53 5.38 -24.76 -9.76
N ARG A 54 6.68 -24.88 -10.10
CA ARG A 54 7.33 -23.98 -11.07
C ARG A 54 6.61 -23.95 -12.43
N GLY A 55 6.03 -25.07 -12.84
CA GLY A 55 5.29 -25.19 -14.09
C GLY A 55 3.99 -24.36 -14.11
N GLU A 56 3.24 -24.36 -13.00
CA GLU A 56 2.02 -23.55 -12.85
C GLU A 56 2.35 -22.07 -12.83
N VAL A 57 3.38 -21.66 -12.07
CA VAL A 57 3.85 -20.28 -12.02
C VAL A 57 4.27 -19.80 -13.41
N GLN A 58 5.03 -20.61 -14.15
CA GLN A 58 5.46 -20.25 -15.51
C GLN A 58 4.29 -20.15 -16.50
N ARG A 59 3.25 -20.99 -16.33
CA ARG A 59 2.02 -20.93 -17.13
C ARG A 59 1.30 -19.60 -16.90
N ASP A 60 1.15 -19.18 -15.65
CA ASP A 60 0.52 -17.90 -15.30
C ASP A 60 1.33 -16.70 -15.81
N ILE A 61 2.66 -16.75 -15.73
CA ILE A 61 3.55 -15.73 -16.30
C ILE A 61 3.30 -15.60 -17.80
N ARG A 62 3.31 -16.72 -18.54
CA ARG A 62 3.07 -16.70 -19.99
C ARG A 62 1.67 -16.20 -20.34
N ALA A 63 0.65 -16.58 -19.58
CA ALA A 63 -0.72 -16.11 -19.78
C ALA A 63 -0.82 -14.59 -19.58
N LYS A 64 -0.19 -14.06 -18.52
CA LYS A 64 -0.11 -12.62 -18.23
C LYS A 64 0.60 -11.86 -19.35
N GLU A 65 1.79 -12.32 -19.76
CA GLU A 65 2.56 -11.70 -20.85
C GLU A 65 1.83 -11.77 -22.21
N SER A 66 1.09 -12.84 -22.48
CA SER A 66 0.27 -12.95 -23.69
C SER A 66 -0.90 -11.96 -23.65
N ALA A 67 -1.58 -11.83 -22.50
CA ALA A 67 -2.66 -10.88 -22.31
C ALA A 67 -2.18 -9.43 -22.48
N ILE A 68 -1.04 -9.06 -21.86
CA ILE A 68 -0.43 -7.73 -22.03
C ILE A 68 -0.15 -7.44 -23.50
N ARG A 69 0.52 -8.37 -24.22
CA ARG A 69 0.82 -8.20 -25.65
C ARG A 69 -0.41 -8.05 -26.52
N LYS A 70 -1.49 -8.79 -26.24
CA LYS A 70 -2.75 -8.68 -26.97
C LYS A 70 -3.43 -7.34 -26.73
N LEU A 71 -3.50 -6.91 -25.47
CA LEU A 71 -4.07 -5.61 -25.10
C LEU A 71 -3.28 -4.45 -25.70
N SER A 72 -1.95 -4.49 -25.60
CA SER A 72 -1.10 -3.40 -26.09
C SER A 72 -1.19 -3.24 -27.60
N ARG A 73 -1.23 -4.35 -28.37
CA ARG A 73 -1.46 -4.31 -29.82
C ARG A 73 -2.87 -3.87 -30.20
N LYS A 74 -3.89 -4.27 -29.45
CA LYS A 74 -5.30 -3.96 -29.74
C LYS A 74 -5.62 -2.50 -29.47
N TYR A 75 -5.07 -1.92 -28.40
CA TYR A 75 -5.46 -0.60 -27.89
C TYR A 75 -4.46 0.52 -28.20
N CYS A 76 -3.29 0.23 -28.79
CA CYS A 76 -2.42 1.26 -29.35
C CYS A 76 -2.99 1.83 -30.67
N ALA A 77 -2.48 3.01 -31.06
CA ALA A 77 -2.79 3.57 -32.37
C ALA A 77 -2.13 2.74 -33.48
N LYS A 78 -2.89 2.34 -34.51
CA LYS A 78 -2.35 1.74 -35.74
C LYS A 78 -1.56 2.82 -36.49
N GLY A 79 -0.25 2.92 -36.30
CA GLY A 79 0.54 3.85 -37.13
C GLY A 79 1.99 4.15 -36.79
N THR A 80 2.50 3.86 -35.58
CA THR A 80 3.87 4.29 -35.24
C THR A 80 4.72 3.15 -34.67
N ARG A 81 5.40 2.43 -35.57
CA ARG A 81 6.74 1.90 -35.24
C ARG A 81 7.67 3.10 -35.05
N THR A 82 7.58 3.77 -33.91
CA THR A 82 8.43 4.92 -33.61
C THR A 82 9.86 4.42 -33.42
N LYS A 83 10.83 5.03 -34.12
CA LYS A 83 12.26 4.77 -33.89
C LYS A 83 12.56 4.95 -32.40
N LYS A 84 13.27 3.97 -31.80
CA LYS A 84 13.78 4.00 -30.42
C LYS A 84 14.37 5.37 -30.07
N ASN A 85 13.60 6.24 -29.42
CA ASN A 85 14.15 7.40 -28.75
C ASN A 85 14.56 6.95 -27.34
N LYS A 86 15.87 6.96 -27.09
CA LYS A 86 16.45 6.77 -25.76
C LYS A 86 16.13 7.99 -24.88
N GLY A 87 14.88 8.07 -24.41
CA GLY A 87 14.47 8.94 -23.32
C GLY A 87 14.89 8.32 -21.99
N HIS A 88 15.59 9.09 -21.16
CA HIS A 88 16.28 8.70 -19.94
C HIS A 88 15.31 8.45 -18.76
N PHE A 89 14.29 7.61 -18.95
CA PHE A 89 13.36 7.18 -17.88
C PHE A 89 13.14 5.65 -17.87
N GLY A 90 13.77 4.92 -18.80
CA GLY A 90 13.55 3.48 -19.06
C GLY A 90 14.68 2.53 -18.65
N GLY A 91 15.58 2.94 -17.74
CA GLY A 91 16.74 2.11 -17.34
C GLY A 91 16.36 0.80 -16.66
N TYR A 92 15.27 0.77 -15.89
CA TYR A 92 14.74 -0.44 -15.26
C TYR A 92 13.95 -1.33 -16.24
N PHE A 93 13.35 -0.75 -17.29
CA PHE A 93 12.50 -1.44 -18.25
C PHE A 93 13.27 -2.38 -19.19
N SER A 94 14.45 -1.96 -19.67
CA SER A 94 15.23 -2.76 -20.61
C SER A 94 15.81 -4.03 -20.00
N TYR A 95 16.00 -4.10 -18.67
CA TYR A 95 16.64 -5.24 -18.02
C TYR A 95 15.68 -6.42 -17.82
N MET A 96 14.37 -6.17 -17.63
CA MET A 96 13.38 -7.25 -17.51
C MET A 96 13.03 -7.92 -18.83
N PHE A 97 13.20 -7.24 -19.98
CA PHE A 97 12.85 -7.76 -21.31
C PHE A 97 14.05 -8.20 -22.15
N SER A 98 15.27 -8.22 -21.59
CA SER A 98 16.47 -8.71 -22.29
C SER A 98 16.70 -10.22 -22.11
N SER A 99 15.64 -11.03 -22.15
CA SER A 99 15.78 -12.47 -22.34
C SER A 99 14.60 -13.04 -23.12
N ARG A 100 14.94 -13.72 -24.21
CA ARG A 100 14.10 -14.43 -25.20
C ARG A 100 13.47 -13.59 -26.31
N ASN A 101 14.24 -13.49 -27.40
CA ASN A 101 13.67 -13.68 -28.74
C ASN A 101 13.01 -15.06 -28.76
N ASP A 102 11.70 -15.12 -28.88
CA ASP A 102 11.01 -16.26 -29.45
C ASP A 102 10.14 -15.68 -30.58
N ASP A 103 10.54 -16.06 -31.79
CA ASP A 103 9.85 -15.86 -33.05
C ASP A 103 8.62 -16.76 -33.02
N ASP A 104 7.41 -16.20 -32.89
CA ASP A 104 6.16 -16.94 -33.00
C ASP A 104 5.20 -16.15 -33.88
N SER A 105 5.33 -16.41 -35.18
CA SER A 105 4.34 -16.06 -36.19
C SER A 105 3.18 -17.05 -36.08
N SER A 106 2.14 -16.67 -35.34
CA SER A 106 0.82 -17.26 -35.50
C SER A 106 -0.16 -16.18 -35.92
N ASP A 107 -0.71 -16.37 -37.11
CA ASP A 107 -1.74 -15.56 -37.74
C ASP A 107 -2.96 -15.46 -36.81
N ALA A 108 -3.20 -14.26 -36.28
CA ALA A 108 -4.46 -13.90 -35.66
C ALA A 108 -5.19 -12.97 -36.63
N GLU A 109 -6.32 -13.46 -37.15
CA GLU A 109 -7.23 -12.74 -38.03
C GLU A 109 -7.53 -11.35 -37.47
N ASP A 110 -7.06 -10.34 -38.20
CA ASP A 110 -7.25 -8.92 -37.87
C ASP A 110 -8.71 -8.57 -38.19
N SER A 111 -9.61 -8.80 -37.23
CA SER A 111 -10.98 -8.30 -37.32
C SER A 111 -10.93 -6.77 -37.27
N ALA A 112 -10.97 -6.15 -38.45
CA ALA A 112 -11.09 -4.72 -38.62
C ALA A 112 -12.37 -4.24 -37.90
N MET A 113 -12.20 -3.67 -36.70
CA MET A 113 -13.21 -2.78 -36.15
C MET A 113 -13.05 -1.45 -36.90
N ASP A 114 -14.10 -1.07 -37.61
CA ASP A 114 -14.19 0.20 -38.35
C ASP A 114 -13.76 1.37 -37.45
N ASP A 115 -12.70 2.06 -37.86
CA ASP A 115 -12.22 3.27 -37.20
C ASP A 115 -13.17 4.42 -37.58
N GLU A 116 -14.18 4.68 -36.75
CA GLU A 116 -14.67 6.05 -36.60
C GLU A 116 -13.52 6.88 -36.04
N GLU A 117 -13.04 7.82 -36.87
CA GLU A 117 -11.92 8.72 -36.65
C GLU A 117 -12.19 9.63 -35.43
N ALA A 118 -12.06 9.06 -34.24
CA ALA A 118 -12.28 9.76 -32.98
C ALA A 118 -11.03 10.57 -32.65
N GLY A 119 -11.12 11.90 -32.80
CA GLY A 119 -10.05 12.88 -32.61
C GLY A 119 -9.43 12.94 -31.21
N GLY A 120 -8.69 11.90 -30.83
CA GLY A 120 -7.92 11.80 -29.59
C GLY A 120 -6.42 11.63 -29.84
N ALA A 121 -5.63 11.78 -28.78
CA ALA A 121 -4.18 11.55 -28.83
C ALA A 121 -3.88 10.09 -29.17
N GLN A 122 -2.85 9.86 -29.99
CA GLN A 122 -2.38 8.53 -30.33
C GLN A 122 -1.47 8.00 -29.23
N LEU A 123 -1.91 6.97 -28.50
CA LEU A 123 -1.09 6.28 -27.51
C LEU A 123 -0.27 5.18 -28.17
N THR A 124 1.00 5.08 -27.78
CA THR A 124 1.93 4.05 -28.25
C THR A 124 1.66 2.71 -27.57
N GLN A 125 2.26 1.63 -28.09
CA GLN A 125 2.19 0.33 -27.43
C GLN A 125 2.81 0.40 -26.03
N GLU A 126 3.92 1.12 -25.87
CA GLU A 126 4.60 1.33 -24.61
C GLU A 126 3.73 2.07 -23.58
N ASP A 127 2.96 3.08 -24.01
CA ASP A 127 2.05 3.81 -23.12
C ASP A 127 0.95 2.90 -22.54
N ILE A 128 0.40 2.02 -23.38
CA ILE A 128 -0.61 1.04 -22.97
C ILE A 128 -0.01 0.02 -22.00
N GLU A 129 1.18 -0.51 -22.31
CA GLU A 129 1.88 -1.44 -21.43
C GLU A 129 2.18 -0.81 -20.07
N GLN A 130 2.68 0.43 -20.05
CA GLN A 130 2.94 1.18 -18.82
C GLN A 130 1.68 1.35 -17.98
N CYS A 131 0.54 1.64 -18.62
CA CYS A 131 -0.76 1.72 -17.93
C CYS A 131 -1.14 0.38 -17.28
N ILE A 132 -0.96 -0.75 -17.98
CA ILE A 132 -1.26 -2.08 -17.46
C ILE A 132 -0.33 -2.42 -16.28
N TYR A 133 0.96 -2.11 -16.37
CA TYR A 133 1.90 -2.32 -15.27
C TYR A 133 1.53 -1.47 -14.04
N ALA A 134 1.21 -0.19 -14.24
CA ALA A 134 0.77 0.69 -13.15
C ALA A 134 -0.52 0.19 -12.47
N LEU A 135 -1.45 -0.41 -13.23
CA LEU A 135 -2.62 -1.08 -12.66
C LEU A 135 -2.25 -2.35 -11.86
N GLY A 136 -1.29 -3.14 -12.34
CA GLY A 136 -0.76 -4.31 -11.63
C GLY A 136 0.02 -3.95 -10.36
N ASP A 137 0.68 -2.80 -10.33
CA ASP A 137 1.42 -2.29 -9.17
C ASP A 137 0.48 -2.03 -7.99
N HIS A 138 -0.77 -1.62 -8.23
CA HIS A 138 -1.77 -1.44 -7.18
C HIS A 138 -1.98 -2.73 -6.36
N SER A 139 -2.19 -3.86 -7.04
CA SER A 139 -2.38 -5.16 -6.38
C SER A 139 -1.13 -5.58 -5.60
N THR A 140 0.04 -5.37 -6.21
CA THR A 140 1.34 -5.65 -5.60
C THR A 140 1.55 -4.80 -4.34
N TYR A 141 1.25 -3.50 -4.41
CA TYR A 141 1.32 -2.57 -3.29
C TYR A 141 0.43 -3.01 -2.13
N LEU A 142 -0.84 -3.33 -2.41
CA LEU A 142 -1.76 -3.79 -1.37
C LEU A 142 -1.24 -5.06 -0.69
N ARG A 143 -0.68 -6.02 -1.43
CA ARG A 143 -0.07 -7.20 -0.80
C ARG A 143 1.05 -6.80 0.16
N PHE A 144 2.05 -6.05 -0.28
CA PHE A 144 3.20 -5.77 0.59
C PHE A 144 2.86 -4.86 1.78
N ASN A 145 1.93 -3.93 1.60
CA ASN A 145 1.67 -2.90 2.60
C ASN A 145 0.48 -3.23 3.51
N ARG A 146 -0.58 -3.84 2.97
CA ARG A 146 -1.80 -4.18 3.74
C ARG A 146 -1.68 -5.54 4.44
N LEU A 147 -1.07 -6.54 3.79
CA LEU A 147 -0.98 -7.90 4.34
C LEU A 147 -0.41 -7.95 5.75
N PRO A 148 0.64 -7.17 6.12
CA PRO A 148 1.12 -7.19 7.49
C PRO A 148 0.04 -6.79 8.52
N CYS A 149 -0.84 -5.84 8.18
CA CYS A 149 -1.97 -5.48 9.04
C CYS A 149 -2.98 -6.64 9.12
N ASP A 150 -3.33 -7.23 7.97
CA ASP A 150 -4.26 -8.38 7.90
C ASP A 150 -3.77 -9.55 8.78
N ARG A 151 -2.49 -9.91 8.68
CA ARG A 151 -1.86 -10.98 9.47
C ARG A 151 -1.83 -10.65 10.96
N MET A 152 -1.50 -9.42 11.33
CA MET A 152 -1.50 -9.01 12.74
C MET A 152 -2.90 -9.01 13.36
N ILE A 153 -3.93 -8.63 12.60
CA ILE A 153 -5.33 -8.74 13.04
C ILE A 153 -5.72 -10.20 13.25
N GLN A 154 -5.36 -11.09 12.31
CA GLN A 154 -5.59 -12.53 12.44
C GLN A 154 -4.92 -13.09 13.70
N TYR A 155 -3.66 -12.74 13.95
CA TYR A 155 -2.96 -13.16 15.16
C TYR A 155 -3.63 -12.63 16.44
N MET A 156 -4.04 -11.36 16.44
CA MET A 156 -4.73 -10.76 17.57
C MET A 156 -6.02 -11.50 17.92
N GLN A 157 -6.85 -11.79 16.91
CA GLN A 157 -8.14 -12.45 17.09
C GLN A 157 -8.01 -13.96 17.37
N HIS A 158 -6.93 -14.59 16.91
CA HIS A 158 -6.68 -16.01 17.15
C HIS A 158 -6.14 -16.28 18.56
N TYR A 159 -5.23 -15.44 19.05
CA TYR A 159 -4.51 -15.67 20.30
C TYR A 159 -5.09 -14.95 21.52
N PHE A 160 -5.94 -13.94 21.33
CA PHE A 160 -6.49 -13.14 22.42
C PHE A 160 -8.01 -13.03 22.31
N SER A 161 -8.67 -12.83 23.45
CA SER A 161 -10.12 -12.64 23.52
C SER A 161 -10.41 -11.43 24.41
N PRO A 162 -11.30 -10.50 24.03
CA PRO A 162 -11.52 -9.27 24.78
C PRO A 162 -12.05 -9.53 26.21
N ASP A 163 -12.86 -10.58 26.38
CA ASP A 163 -13.56 -10.90 27.62
C ASP A 163 -12.89 -12.03 28.42
N ARG A 164 -11.81 -12.63 27.90
CA ARG A 164 -11.14 -13.77 28.53
C ARG A 164 -9.64 -13.57 28.57
N ILE A 165 -9.09 -13.64 29.78
CA ILE A 165 -7.65 -13.66 30.00
C ILE A 165 -7.22 -15.12 30.12
N ASP A 166 -6.49 -15.59 29.12
CA ASP A 166 -5.95 -16.95 29.11
C ASP A 166 -4.72 -17.05 30.02
N VAL A 167 -4.44 -18.26 30.50
CA VAL A 167 -3.21 -18.59 31.23
C VAL A 167 -2.21 -19.24 30.30
N ASP A 168 -0.93 -19.01 30.57
CA ASP A 168 0.15 -19.65 29.83
C ASP A 168 0.15 -21.17 30.00
N VAL A 169 0.93 -21.88 29.17
CA VAL A 169 1.00 -23.35 29.18
C VAL A 169 1.55 -23.91 30.49
N THR A 170 2.25 -23.09 31.28
CA THR A 170 2.72 -23.48 32.61
C THR A 170 1.67 -23.26 33.71
N GLY A 171 0.55 -22.60 33.38
CA GLY A 171 -0.51 -22.23 34.33
C GLY A 171 -0.08 -21.18 35.35
N LYS A 172 1.09 -20.55 35.15
CA LYS A 172 1.74 -19.67 36.13
C LYS A 172 1.53 -18.20 35.82
N TYR A 173 1.28 -17.84 34.56
CA TYR A 173 1.20 -16.45 34.12
C TYR A 173 -0.09 -16.19 33.33
N ASN A 174 -0.76 -15.09 33.66
CA ASN A 174 -1.89 -14.58 32.89
C ASN A 174 -1.39 -13.89 31.62
N ILE A 175 -1.97 -14.23 30.48
CA ILE A 175 -1.72 -13.62 29.18
C ILE A 175 -2.63 -12.39 29.05
N SER A 176 -2.36 -11.37 29.87
CA SER A 176 -3.17 -10.15 29.90
C SER A 176 -2.54 -9.02 29.08
N LEU A 177 -3.19 -8.57 28.02
CA LEU A 177 -2.80 -7.37 27.27
C LEU A 177 -2.83 -6.05 28.07
N ALA A 178 -3.16 -6.07 29.37
CA ALA A 178 -3.20 -4.85 30.17
C ALA A 178 -1.83 -4.16 30.20
N ILE A 179 -1.84 -2.83 30.06
CA ILE A 179 -0.65 -1.97 30.16
C ILE A 179 -0.85 -0.97 31.29
N GLN A 180 0.24 -0.59 31.94
CA GLN A 180 0.25 0.43 32.99
C GLN A 180 1.33 1.46 32.70
N GLU A 181 0.98 2.74 32.82
CA GLU A 181 1.91 3.84 32.64
C GLU A 181 3.14 3.69 33.54
N GLY A 182 4.32 3.96 32.98
CA GLY A 182 5.61 3.83 33.68
C GLY A 182 6.16 2.41 33.74
N THR A 183 5.37 1.40 33.37
CA THR A 183 5.81 -0.01 33.31
C THR A 183 6.28 -0.36 31.91
N GLU A 184 7.46 -0.97 31.78
CA GLU A 184 8.07 -1.34 30.48
C GLU A 184 8.10 -0.21 29.44
N GLY A 185 8.10 1.05 29.88
CA GLY A 185 8.08 2.22 29.00
C GLY A 185 6.72 2.57 28.41
N SER A 186 5.62 1.97 28.89
CA SER A 186 4.26 2.35 28.50
C SER A 186 3.94 3.78 28.95
N ARG A 187 3.29 4.54 28.07
CA ARG A 187 2.73 5.87 28.33
C ARG A 187 1.22 5.84 28.61
N LEU A 188 0.61 4.67 28.55
CA LEU A 188 -0.84 4.49 28.67
C LEU A 188 -1.15 3.44 29.73
N THR A 189 -2.31 3.61 30.37
CA THR A 189 -2.87 2.64 31.30
C THR A 189 -4.18 2.10 30.74
N HIS A 190 -4.21 0.82 30.35
CA HIS A 190 -5.38 0.14 29.81
C HIS A 190 -5.59 -1.22 30.48
N SER A 191 -6.85 -1.57 30.76
CA SER A 191 -7.23 -2.96 31.07
C SER A 191 -7.08 -3.85 29.84
N HIS A 192 -7.12 -5.18 30.04
CA HIS A 192 -7.04 -6.17 28.95
C HIS A 192 -8.01 -5.86 27.81
N ILE A 193 -9.31 -5.76 28.13
CA ILE A 193 -10.37 -5.48 27.15
C ILE A 193 -10.15 -4.15 26.43
N ARG A 194 -9.64 -3.13 27.14
CA ARG A 194 -9.38 -1.83 26.54
C ARG A 194 -8.18 -1.88 25.61
N GLN A 195 -7.09 -2.54 25.99
CA GLN A 195 -5.93 -2.69 25.12
C GLN A 195 -6.26 -3.55 23.89
N TYR A 196 -7.01 -4.64 24.06
CA TYR A 196 -7.45 -5.48 22.94
C TYR A 196 -8.18 -4.65 21.88
N ASN A 197 -9.19 -3.89 22.31
CA ASN A 197 -9.98 -3.07 21.40
C ASN A 197 -9.15 -1.92 20.79
N PHE A 198 -8.26 -1.30 21.57
CA PHE A 198 -7.38 -0.24 21.07
C PHE A 198 -6.44 -0.74 19.97
N VAL A 199 -5.81 -1.89 20.16
CA VAL A 199 -4.91 -2.51 19.17
C VAL A 199 -5.68 -2.92 17.92
N LEU A 200 -6.84 -3.59 18.08
CA LEU A 200 -7.67 -4.01 16.95
C LEU A 200 -8.16 -2.81 16.12
N GLN A 201 -8.62 -1.74 16.79
CA GLN A 201 -9.02 -0.49 16.13
C GLN A 201 -7.87 0.16 15.38
N SER A 202 -6.68 0.21 15.98
CA SER A 202 -5.50 0.82 15.37
C SER A 202 -5.06 0.03 14.12
N LEU A 203 -4.94 -1.29 14.22
CA LEU A 203 -4.57 -2.16 13.09
C LEU A 203 -5.60 -2.08 11.95
N THR A 204 -6.90 -2.06 12.29
CA THR A 204 -7.97 -1.96 11.29
C THR A 204 -7.95 -0.60 10.60
N LEU A 205 -7.72 0.49 11.35
CA LEU A 205 -7.55 1.81 10.77
C LEU A 205 -6.36 1.87 9.83
N TRP A 206 -5.19 1.36 10.26
CA TRP A 206 -4.00 1.31 9.42
C TRP A 206 -4.22 0.51 8.14
N ARG A 207 -4.86 -0.67 8.25
CA ARG A 207 -5.26 -1.49 7.11
C ARG A 207 -6.11 -0.70 6.11
N GLU A 208 -7.12 0.02 6.58
CA GLU A 208 -8.02 0.80 5.73
C GLU A 208 -7.33 2.01 5.09
N VAL A 209 -6.45 2.71 5.82
CA VAL A 209 -5.67 3.83 5.28
C VAL A 209 -4.73 3.36 4.18
N ILE A 210 -4.00 2.26 4.41
CA ILE A 210 -3.11 1.67 3.41
C ILE A 210 -3.90 1.19 2.18
N SER A 211 -5.12 0.68 2.39
CA SER A 211 -6.00 0.27 1.30
C SER A 211 -6.44 1.44 0.41
N ASP A 212 -6.59 2.64 0.97
CA ASP A 212 -6.98 3.86 0.24
C ASP A 212 -5.77 4.75 -0.12
N MET A 213 -4.53 4.24 0.03
CA MET A 213 -3.31 5.07 -0.04
C MET A 213 -3.16 5.82 -1.37
N TYR A 214 -3.42 5.17 -2.51
CA TYR A 214 -3.30 5.85 -3.81
C TYR A 214 -4.28 7.02 -3.96
N ARG A 215 -5.51 6.86 -3.47
CA ARG A 215 -6.49 7.94 -3.47
C ARG A 215 -6.06 9.04 -2.51
N LEU A 216 -5.60 8.70 -1.31
CA LEU A 216 -5.08 9.68 -0.34
C LEU A 216 -3.88 10.46 -0.90
N TRP A 217 -2.97 9.77 -1.61
CA TRP A 217 -1.84 10.40 -2.28
C TRP A 217 -2.29 11.36 -3.37
N HIS A 218 -3.21 10.93 -4.24
CA HIS A 218 -3.76 11.80 -5.27
C HIS A 218 -4.42 13.06 -4.68
N LEU A 219 -5.23 12.91 -3.63
CA LEU A 219 -5.85 14.05 -2.95
C LEU A 219 -4.82 14.95 -2.24
N ALA A 220 -3.71 14.38 -1.76
CA ALA A 220 -2.63 15.15 -1.16
C ALA A 220 -1.94 16.03 -2.18
N GLU A 221 -1.64 15.49 -3.36
CA GLU A 221 -1.09 16.25 -4.49
C GLU A 221 -2.07 17.35 -4.92
N GLU A 222 -3.36 17.03 -5.03
CA GLU A 222 -4.37 18.04 -5.33
C GLU A 222 -4.44 19.16 -4.27
N ASP A 223 -4.30 18.85 -2.98
CA ASP A 223 -4.27 19.85 -1.91
C ASP A 223 -2.97 20.67 -1.93
N LEU A 224 -1.84 20.05 -2.30
CA LEU A 224 -0.51 20.69 -2.37
C LEU A 224 -0.39 21.67 -3.54
N LEU A 225 -0.93 21.29 -4.69
CA LEU A 225 -0.83 22.03 -5.94
C LEU A 225 -1.98 23.04 -6.13
N ASP A 226 -2.97 23.07 -5.24
CA ASP A 226 -4.09 24.02 -5.30
C ASP A 226 -3.59 25.46 -5.07
N PRO A 227 -3.67 26.35 -6.09
CA PRO A 227 -3.24 27.75 -5.95
C PRO A 227 -4.05 28.52 -4.90
N ALA A 228 -5.27 28.07 -4.58
CA ALA A 228 -6.12 28.67 -3.55
C ALA A 228 -5.75 28.21 -2.12
N ASN A 229 -4.83 27.25 -1.97
CA ASN A 229 -4.40 26.69 -0.70
C ASN A 229 -2.89 26.89 -0.47
N PRO A 230 -2.40 28.14 -0.35
CA PRO A 230 -0.98 28.40 -0.15
C PRO A 230 -0.51 28.00 1.26
N TYR A 231 0.80 27.75 1.41
CA TYR A 231 1.43 27.65 2.71
C TYR A 231 1.31 28.97 3.47
N THR A 232 0.91 28.90 4.73
CA THR A 232 0.91 30.04 5.66
C THR A 232 1.96 29.84 6.74
N LEU A 233 2.53 30.93 7.22
CA LEU A 233 3.51 30.91 8.29
C LEU A 233 2.75 30.99 9.63
N GLN A 234 2.81 29.94 10.44
CA GLN A 234 2.01 29.81 11.65
C GLN A 234 2.88 29.43 12.86
N GLN A 235 2.58 30.02 14.02
CA GLN A 235 3.14 29.58 15.29
C GLN A 235 2.43 28.30 15.74
N THR A 236 3.20 27.22 15.89
CA THR A 236 2.68 25.87 16.19
C THR A 236 2.88 25.44 17.65
N GLY A 237 3.39 26.35 18.49
CA GLY A 237 3.83 26.03 19.86
C GLY A 237 5.22 25.37 19.91
N GLN A 238 5.75 24.88 18.79
CA GLN A 238 7.13 24.39 18.64
C GLN A 238 8.04 25.35 17.88
N GLY A 239 7.52 26.54 17.54
CA GLY A 239 8.16 27.52 16.69
C GLY A 239 7.29 27.89 15.48
N LEU A 240 7.89 28.72 14.62
CA LEU A 240 7.25 29.26 13.44
C LEU A 240 7.45 28.31 12.26
N HIS A 241 6.37 27.68 11.80
CA HIS A 241 6.41 26.68 10.74
C HIS A 241 5.54 27.09 9.56
N ARG A 242 5.92 26.63 8.36
CA ARG A 242 5.05 26.72 7.19
C ARG A 242 4.05 25.57 7.25
N VAL A 243 2.78 25.93 7.26
CA VAL A 243 1.67 24.98 7.35
C VAL A 243 0.77 25.20 6.14
N GLN A 244 0.37 24.11 5.50
CA GLN A 244 -0.60 24.11 4.42
C GLN A 244 -1.75 23.20 4.84
N LYS A 245 -2.97 23.70 4.77
CA LYS A 245 -4.16 22.90 5.05
C LYS A 245 -4.25 21.77 4.01
N SER A 246 -4.95 20.69 4.31
CA SER A 246 -5.23 19.69 3.27
C SER A 246 -6.67 19.18 3.41
N PRO A 247 -7.65 20.00 2.96
CA PRO A 247 -9.06 19.75 3.16
C PRO A 247 -9.54 18.47 2.47
N LYS A 248 -9.00 18.13 1.29
CA LYS A 248 -9.42 16.93 0.55
C LYS A 248 -8.94 15.66 1.23
N VAL A 249 -7.66 15.58 1.61
CA VAL A 249 -7.12 14.44 2.37
C VAL A 249 -7.80 14.32 3.72
N MET A 250 -8.02 15.46 4.40
CA MET A 250 -8.73 15.47 5.68
C MET A 250 -10.15 14.89 5.54
N LYS A 251 -10.90 15.30 4.51
CA LYS A 251 -12.25 14.76 4.27
C LYS A 251 -12.21 13.25 4.01
N ALA A 252 -11.29 12.78 3.17
CA ALA A 252 -11.15 11.35 2.88
C ALA A 252 -10.78 10.55 4.13
N MET A 253 -9.83 11.03 4.92
CA MET A 253 -9.41 10.35 6.14
C MET A 253 -10.53 10.30 7.20
N ARG A 254 -11.35 11.34 7.33
CA ARG A 254 -12.56 11.30 8.19
C ARG A 254 -13.56 10.24 7.73
N GLN A 255 -13.73 10.04 6.42
CA GLN A 255 -14.59 8.98 5.89
C GLN A 255 -14.06 7.59 6.23
N ILE A 256 -12.74 7.39 6.18
CA ILE A 256 -12.08 6.14 6.58
C ILE A 256 -12.31 5.87 8.07
N VAL A 257 -12.03 6.85 8.94
CA VAL A 257 -12.25 6.72 10.39
C VAL A 257 -13.71 6.38 10.69
N ALA A 258 -14.67 7.09 10.08
CA ALA A 258 -16.09 6.82 10.29
C ALA A 258 -16.53 5.43 9.79
N ARG A 259 -15.91 4.92 8.70
CA ARG A 259 -16.14 3.55 8.23
C ARG A 259 -15.62 2.53 9.23
N VAL A 260 -14.40 2.69 9.74
CA VAL A 260 -13.79 1.79 10.73
C VAL A 260 -14.58 1.81 12.05
N GLN A 261 -14.99 2.98 12.51
CA GLN A 261 -15.82 3.13 13.70
C GLN A 261 -17.14 2.36 13.58
N ARG A 262 -17.85 2.50 12.45
CA ARG A 262 -19.08 1.73 12.21
C ARG A 262 -18.84 0.22 12.16
N GLN A 263 -17.69 -0.21 11.65
CA GLN A 263 -17.34 -1.62 11.56
C GLN A 263 -17.03 -2.25 12.93
N LEU A 264 -16.35 -1.52 13.82
CA LEU A 264 -15.87 -2.04 15.11
C LEU A 264 -16.77 -1.70 16.31
N GLY A 265 -17.83 -0.91 16.11
CA GLY A 265 -18.88 -0.66 17.10
C GLY A 265 -18.59 0.48 18.09
N ASP A 266 -19.46 0.58 19.11
CA ASP A 266 -19.67 1.81 19.90
C ASP A 266 -18.52 2.22 20.84
N ARG A 267 -17.55 1.35 21.10
CA ARG A 267 -16.44 1.64 22.06
C ARG A 267 -15.16 2.05 21.34
N TRP A 268 -15.17 3.19 20.68
CA TRP A 268 -13.96 3.76 20.07
C TRP A 268 -12.99 4.30 21.13
N ILE A 269 -11.77 3.76 21.17
CA ILE A 269 -10.71 4.15 22.11
C ILE A 269 -9.63 4.98 21.41
N GLY A 270 -9.39 4.71 20.12
CA GLY A 270 -8.39 5.42 19.32
C GLY A 270 -8.64 6.93 19.19
N SER A 271 -7.66 7.66 18.67
CA SER A 271 -7.89 9.08 18.36
C SER A 271 -8.94 9.21 17.25
N THR A 272 -9.95 10.04 17.48
CA THR A 272 -10.90 10.48 16.45
C THR A 272 -10.33 11.63 15.62
N ILE A 273 -9.33 12.33 16.16
CA ILE A 273 -8.71 13.49 15.55
C ILE A 273 -7.55 13.01 14.69
N VAL A 274 -7.58 13.43 13.44
CA VAL A 274 -6.50 13.24 12.49
C VAL A 274 -5.89 14.60 12.25
N HIS A 275 -4.62 14.73 12.61
CA HIS A 275 -3.83 15.94 12.43
C HIS A 275 -3.27 15.99 11.02
N LEU A 276 -3.63 17.03 10.27
CA LEU A 276 -3.27 17.18 8.88
C LEU A 276 -3.38 18.64 8.44
N GLY A 277 -2.23 19.24 8.11
CA GLY A 277 -2.16 20.66 7.76
C GLY A 277 -2.48 21.58 8.93
N ASP A 278 -1.98 21.22 10.12
CA ASP A 278 -2.21 21.92 11.38
C ASP A 278 -0.90 22.08 12.18
N HIS A 279 -1.03 22.42 13.48
CA HIS A 279 0.10 22.64 14.37
C HIS A 279 0.93 21.37 14.66
N ASN A 280 0.38 20.17 14.41
CA ASN A 280 1.06 18.89 14.65
C ASN A 280 1.60 18.27 13.35
N VAL A 281 0.93 18.50 12.21
CA VAL A 281 1.33 17.96 10.90
C VAL A 281 1.28 19.07 9.86
N PRO A 282 2.42 19.53 9.32
CA PRO A 282 2.46 20.77 8.54
C PRO A 282 1.81 20.70 7.16
N ASN A 283 1.71 19.51 6.55
CA ASN A 283 1.10 19.30 5.23
C ASN A 283 0.69 17.84 5.00
N ALA A 284 0.06 17.57 3.86
CA ALA A 284 -0.38 16.23 3.46
C ALA A 284 0.77 15.23 3.21
N LEU A 285 1.96 15.67 2.79
CA LEU A 285 3.09 14.76 2.53
C LEU A 285 3.58 14.07 3.80
N MET A 286 3.69 14.83 4.89
CA MET A 286 4.06 14.27 6.19
C MET A 286 3.04 13.25 6.69
N PHE A 287 1.77 13.40 6.29
CA PHE A 287 0.74 12.41 6.60
C PHE A 287 0.97 11.11 5.82
N ILE A 288 1.25 11.17 4.51
CA ILE A 288 1.56 9.98 3.69
C ILE A 288 2.77 9.24 4.28
N ASP A 289 3.84 9.98 4.61
CA ASP A 289 5.07 9.40 5.14
C ASP A 289 4.81 8.58 6.42
N LYS A 290 3.93 9.06 7.31
CA LYS A 290 3.56 8.33 8.55
C LYS A 290 3.01 6.93 8.27
N TYR A 291 2.11 6.80 7.30
CA TYR A 291 1.42 5.54 7.05
C TYR A 291 2.23 4.56 6.20
N VAL A 292 3.16 5.03 5.36
CA VAL A 292 4.09 4.13 4.65
C VAL A 292 5.11 3.48 5.60
N GLN A 293 5.25 3.97 6.84
CA GLN A 293 6.07 3.28 7.86
C GLN A 293 5.39 2.05 8.45
N VAL A 294 4.06 1.96 8.46
CA VAL A 294 3.32 0.85 9.07
C VAL A 294 3.81 -0.54 8.61
N PRO A 295 3.92 -0.83 7.30
CA PRO A 295 4.42 -2.14 6.86
C PRO A 295 5.89 -2.37 7.20
N ARG A 296 6.71 -1.33 7.38
CA ARG A 296 8.09 -1.47 7.87
C ARG A 296 8.14 -1.86 9.35
N ILE A 297 7.14 -1.46 10.12
CA ILE A 297 6.98 -1.85 11.53
C ILE A 297 6.43 -3.28 11.62
N LEU A 298 5.35 -3.57 10.90
CA LEU A 298 4.63 -4.84 11.03
C LEU A 298 5.24 -5.99 10.22
N GLY A 299 5.85 -5.70 9.06
CA GLY A 299 6.40 -6.71 8.16
C GLY A 299 7.42 -7.65 8.83
N PRO A 300 8.45 -7.13 9.51
CA PRO A 300 9.41 -7.96 10.25
C PRO A 300 8.76 -8.80 11.36
N LEU A 301 7.72 -8.27 12.02
CA LEU A 301 7.00 -9.00 13.08
C LEU A 301 6.21 -10.18 12.50
N VAL A 302 5.47 -9.94 11.42
CA VAL A 302 4.71 -10.98 10.72
C VAL A 302 5.65 -12.06 10.19
N LEU A 303 6.76 -11.68 9.55
CA LEU A 303 7.76 -12.63 9.08
C LEU A 303 8.30 -13.50 10.22
N CYS A 304 8.60 -12.89 11.37
CA CYS A 304 9.05 -13.63 12.56
C CYS A 304 7.98 -14.62 13.02
N LEU A 305 6.73 -14.17 13.18
CA LEU A 305 5.61 -15.00 13.63
C LEU A 305 5.32 -16.16 12.67
N ASP A 306 5.30 -15.90 11.36
CA ASP A 306 5.09 -16.90 10.32
C ASP A 306 6.18 -17.99 10.37
N LYS A 307 7.45 -17.59 10.53
CA LYS A 307 8.58 -18.53 10.57
C LYS A 307 8.63 -19.38 11.84
N ILE A 308 8.04 -18.94 12.95
CA ILE A 308 7.96 -19.77 14.17
C ILE A 308 7.20 -21.08 13.90
N ALA A 309 6.18 -21.05 13.05
CA ALA A 309 5.44 -22.25 12.70
C ALA A 309 6.29 -23.28 11.93
N GLU A 310 7.21 -22.80 11.09
CA GLU A 310 8.15 -23.64 10.32
C GLU A 310 9.31 -24.15 11.19
N MET A 311 9.75 -23.37 12.18
CA MET A 311 10.88 -23.71 13.06
C MET A 311 10.63 -24.93 13.95
N LYS A 312 9.38 -25.37 14.13
CA LYS A 312 9.05 -26.57 14.90
C LYS A 312 9.69 -27.84 14.33
N ASP A 313 9.90 -27.86 13.01
CA ASP A 313 10.36 -29.02 12.25
C ASP A 313 11.90 -29.00 12.03
N ALA A 314 12.58 -27.91 12.41
CA ALA A 314 14.02 -27.77 12.26
C ALA A 314 14.81 -28.46 13.41
N PRO A 315 15.85 -29.25 13.10
CA PRO A 315 16.68 -29.91 14.11
C PRO A 315 17.38 -28.87 15.01
N GLY A 316 17.22 -29.00 16.33
CA GLY A 316 17.78 -28.08 17.34
C GLY A 316 16.82 -26.96 17.78
N MET A 317 15.97 -26.45 16.89
CA MET A 317 14.98 -25.40 17.22
C MET A 317 13.70 -25.96 17.86
N SER A 318 13.34 -27.22 17.58
CA SER A 318 12.16 -27.86 18.18
C SER A 318 12.21 -27.87 19.72
N ASN A 319 13.39 -28.09 20.32
CA ASN A 319 13.55 -28.05 21.77
C ASN A 319 13.38 -26.64 22.35
N LEU A 320 13.86 -25.61 21.64
CA LEU A 320 13.66 -24.23 22.02
C LEU A 320 12.19 -23.85 21.97
N VAL A 321 11.49 -24.15 20.86
CA VAL A 321 10.05 -23.89 20.71
C VAL A 321 9.24 -24.64 21.77
N LYS A 322 9.59 -25.89 22.09
CA LYS A 322 8.97 -26.66 23.18
C LYS A 322 9.24 -26.04 24.55
N SER A 323 10.43 -25.51 24.81
CA SER A 323 10.76 -24.83 26.06
C SER A 323 9.95 -23.54 26.28
N PHE A 324 9.54 -22.89 25.18
CA PHE A 324 8.60 -21.77 25.16
C PHE A 324 7.14 -22.22 25.00
N GLY A 325 6.79 -23.46 25.34
CA GLY A 325 5.39 -23.92 25.39
C GLY A 325 4.75 -24.23 24.03
N GLY A 326 5.56 -24.38 22.97
CA GLY A 326 5.10 -24.70 21.61
C GLY A 326 4.89 -23.47 20.72
N VAL A 327 4.57 -23.73 19.45
CA VAL A 327 4.40 -22.69 18.40
C VAL A 327 3.33 -21.67 18.78
N SER A 328 2.16 -22.15 19.23
CA SER A 328 1.04 -21.29 19.63
C SER A 328 1.42 -20.38 20.80
N HIS A 329 2.19 -20.87 21.77
CA HIS A 329 2.58 -20.09 22.93
C HIS A 329 3.75 -19.13 22.65
N THR A 330 4.71 -19.56 21.82
CA THR A 330 5.83 -18.71 21.39
C THR A 330 5.32 -17.55 20.52
N GLY A 331 4.40 -17.83 19.60
CA GLY A 331 3.70 -16.81 18.82
C GLY A 331 2.94 -15.84 19.72
N LEU A 332 2.14 -16.37 20.65
CA LEU A 332 1.36 -15.57 21.60
C LEU A 332 2.25 -14.70 22.52
N ARG A 333 3.39 -15.20 23.01
CA ARG A 333 4.31 -14.45 23.90
C ARG A 333 5.10 -13.36 23.16
N LEU A 334 5.47 -13.60 21.89
CA LEU A 334 6.08 -12.58 21.04
C LEU A 334 5.06 -11.55 20.56
N SER A 335 3.85 -11.97 20.20
CA SER A 335 2.73 -11.05 19.94
C SER A 335 2.47 -10.19 21.17
N TYR A 336 2.38 -10.79 22.36
CA TYR A 336 2.19 -10.10 23.64
C TYR A 336 3.25 -9.01 23.86
N HIS A 337 4.55 -9.34 23.85
CA HIS A 337 5.60 -8.35 24.09
C HIS A 337 5.59 -7.21 23.06
N ASN A 338 5.24 -7.49 21.81
CA ASN A 338 5.19 -6.46 20.76
C ASN A 338 3.95 -5.55 20.85
N PHE A 339 2.80 -6.08 21.28
CA PHE A 339 1.57 -5.29 21.49
C PHE A 339 1.55 -4.50 22.81
N VAL A 340 2.33 -4.94 23.80
CA VAL A 340 2.34 -4.39 25.17
C VAL A 340 3.52 -3.43 25.41
N ALA A 341 4.73 -3.72 24.89
CA ALA A 341 5.96 -3.03 25.35
C ALA A 341 6.51 -1.91 24.43
N ARG A 342 5.89 -1.61 23.27
CA ARG A 342 6.41 -0.57 22.35
C ARG A 342 5.35 0.40 21.87
N GLY A 343 4.74 1.10 22.83
CA GLY A 343 4.11 2.41 22.60
C GLY A 343 5.15 3.52 22.36
N ARG A 344 6.14 3.31 21.48
CA ARG A 344 6.95 4.42 20.97
C ARG A 344 6.19 5.04 19.80
N GLY A 345 5.69 6.25 20.06
CA GLY A 345 4.91 7.13 19.18
C GLY A 345 4.75 6.69 17.73
N ALA A 346 3.50 6.42 17.36
CA ALA A 346 2.98 6.78 16.05
C ALA A 346 2.26 8.12 16.18
#